data_AF-A0A662AWG6-F1
#
_entry.id   AF-A0A662AWG6-F1
#
_cell.length_a   1.000
_cell.length_b   1.000
_cell.length_c   1.000
_cell.angle_alpha   90.00
_cell.angle_beta   90.00
_cell.angle_gamma   90.00
#
_symmetry.space_group_name_H-M   'P 1'
#
loop_
_entity.id
_entity.type
_entity.pdbx_description
1 polymer ?
#
loop_
_entity_poly.entity_id
_entity_poly.type
_entity_poly.pdbx_seq_one_letter_code
_entity_poly.pdbx_strand_id
1 'polypeptide(L)' 'MDSSLNRRFITKSSISNFETKLPQDNFIRVHKSFTSTTIELEYMEIPISRTYKNSVMNALNYNKDL' A
#
# COMPACT_ATOMS: atom_id res chain seq x y z
N MET A 1 -22.37 14.75 -1.70
CA MET A 1 -21.17 13.90 -1.60
C MET A 1 -20.05 14.69 -2.25
N ASP A 2 -19.17 15.28 -1.45
CA ASP A 2 -18.20 16.28 -1.91
C ASP A 2 -17.06 15.64 -2.71
N SER A 3 -16.92 16.03 -3.97
CA SER A 3 -15.90 15.57 -4.92
C SER A 3 -14.47 16.03 -4.61
N SER A 4 -14.24 16.73 -3.47
CA SER A 4 -12.95 17.33 -3.11
C SER A 4 -11.90 16.39 -2.49
N LEU A 5 -12.25 15.13 -2.18
CA LEU A 5 -11.38 14.20 -1.44
C LEU A 5 -10.33 13.48 -2.29
N ASN A 6 -10.41 13.53 -3.62
CA ASN A 6 -9.49 12.80 -4.50
C ASN A 6 -8.32 13.68 -4.99
N ARG A 7 -7.52 14.20 -4.03
CA ARG A 7 -6.38 15.08 -4.33
C ARG A 7 -5.11 14.28 -4.61
N ARG A 8 -4.63 14.36 -5.86
CA ARG A 8 -3.36 13.78 -6.28
C ARG A 8 -2.22 14.76 -6.00
N PHE A 9 -1.20 14.32 -5.27
CA PHE A 9 0.02 15.08 -5.02
C PHE A 9 1.18 14.47 -5.79
N ILE A 10 1.98 15.29 -6.47
CA ILE A 10 3.21 14.88 -7.17
C ILE A 10 4.40 15.46 -6.39
N THR A 11 5.38 14.62 -6.06
CA THR A 11 6.55 14.99 -5.28
C THR A 11 7.84 14.48 -5.91
N LYS A 12 8.96 15.16 -5.65
CA LYS A 12 10.31 14.77 -6.09
C LYS A 12 11.04 13.84 -5.10
N SER A 13 10.38 13.42 -4.03
CA SER A 13 10.94 12.50 -3.03
C SER A 13 10.76 11.03 -3.43
N SER A 14 11.75 10.19 -3.14
CA SER A 14 11.62 8.74 -3.33
C SER A 14 10.68 8.13 -2.29
N ILE A 15 10.01 7.04 -2.66
CA ILE A 15 9.14 6.30 -1.73
C ILE A 15 9.90 5.77 -0.50
N SER A 16 11.17 5.39 -0.67
CA SER A 16 12.01 4.94 0.47
C SER A 16 12.28 6.07 1.47
N ASN A 17 12.32 7.33 1.02
CA ASN A 17 12.47 8.49 1.92
C ASN A 17 11.18 8.77 2.72
N PHE A 18 10.02 8.34 2.21
CA PHE A 18 8.77 8.40 2.97
C PHE A 18 8.69 7.27 3.99
N GLU A 19 9.11 6.07 3.62
CA GLU A 19 9.15 4.90 4.50
C GLU A 19 9.98 5.13 5.77
N THR A 20 11.04 5.95 5.71
CA THR A 20 11.85 6.31 6.89
C THR A 20 11.23 7.41 7.76
N LYS A 21 10.26 8.16 7.25
CA LYS A 21 9.67 9.35 7.93
C LYS A 21 8.26 9.11 8.42
N LEU A 22 7.54 8.19 7.79
CA LEU A 22 6.15 7.90 8.10
C LEU A 22 6.08 6.86 9.25
N PRO A 23 5.05 6.94 10.10
CA PRO A 23 4.87 5.98 11.19
C PRO A 23 4.65 4.58 10.62
N GLN A 24 5.46 3.60 11.03
CA GLN A 24 5.40 2.23 10.51
C GLN A 24 4.06 1.54 10.83
N ASP A 25 3.43 1.91 11.95
CA ASP A 25 2.12 1.36 12.33
C ASP A 25 0.98 1.83 11.43
N ASN A 26 1.17 2.96 10.73
CA ASN A 26 0.15 3.60 9.88
C ASN A 26 0.54 3.63 8.40
N PHE A 27 1.72 3.14 8.04
CA PHE A 27 2.23 3.17 6.68
C PHE A 27 2.82 1.82 6.29
N ILE A 28 2.24 1.21 5.25
CA ILE A 28 2.71 -0.05 4.69
C ILE A 28 3.10 0.18 3.25
N ARG A 29 4.33 -0.20 2.90
CA ARG A 29 4.79 -0.22 1.52
C ARG A 29 4.42 -1.54 0.86
N VAL A 30 3.63 -1.48 -0.20
CA VAL A 30 3.10 -2.67 -0.88
C VAL A 30 3.84 -3.04 -2.17
N HIS A 31 4.70 -2.15 -2.72
CA HIS A 31 5.20 -2.33 -4.08
C HIS A 31 6.62 -1.80 -4.38
N LYS A 32 7.22 -2.45 -5.38
CA LYS A 32 8.38 -2.00 -6.18
C LYS A 32 8.27 -2.45 -7.65
N SER A 33 7.47 -3.50 -7.95
CA SER A 33 7.11 -3.98 -9.31
C SER A 33 5.80 -4.81 -9.28
N PHE A 34 5.03 -4.81 -10.38
CA PHE A 34 3.62 -5.28 -10.49
C PHE A 34 3.48 -6.82 -10.43
N THR A 35 2.49 -7.34 -9.70
CA THR A 35 2.13 -8.78 -9.68
C THR A 35 0.62 -8.98 -9.67
N SER A 36 0.16 -10.24 -9.77
CA SER A 36 -1.25 -10.63 -9.82
C SER A 36 -1.99 -10.62 -8.47
N THR A 37 -1.28 -10.46 -7.34
CA THR A 37 -1.94 -10.33 -6.03
C THR A 37 -2.17 -8.86 -5.72
N THR A 38 -3.38 -8.52 -5.30
CA THR A 38 -3.83 -7.15 -5.08
C THR A 38 -4.49 -7.00 -3.70
N ILE A 39 -4.57 -5.76 -3.23
CA ILE A 39 -5.36 -5.35 -2.07
C ILE A 39 -6.49 -4.49 -2.61
N GLU A 40 -7.71 -4.78 -2.17
CA GLU A 40 -8.87 -3.97 -2.47
C GLU A 40 -9.05 -2.90 -1.39
N LEU A 41 -9.15 -1.65 -1.83
CA LEU A 41 -9.62 -0.51 -1.06
C LEU A 41 -10.97 -0.10 -1.62
N GLU A 42 -11.75 0.65 -0.85
CA GLU A 42 -13.14 1.02 -1.16
C GLU A 42 -13.37 1.55 -2.61
N TYR A 43 -12.37 2.21 -3.20
CA TYR A 43 -12.47 2.78 -4.55
C TYR A 43 -11.31 2.42 -5.49
N MET A 44 -10.39 1.55 -5.06
CA MET A 44 -9.21 1.25 -5.85
C MET A 44 -8.57 -0.08 -5.48
N GLU A 45 -7.90 -0.69 -6.45
CA GLU A 45 -7.15 -1.91 -6.26
C GLU A 45 -5.65 -1.62 -6.38
N ILE A 46 -4.85 -2.09 -5.43
CA ILE A 46 -3.41 -1.86 -5.39
C ILE A 46 -2.67 -3.19 -5.51
N PRO A 47 -1.81 -3.37 -6.53
CA PRO A 47 -1.01 -4.58 -6.68
C PRO A 47 0.09 -4.65 -5.61
N ILE A 48 0.31 -5.85 -5.09
CA ILE A 48 1.37 -6.17 -4.12
C ILE A 48 2.54 -6.77 -4.87
N SER A 49 3.79 -6.41 -4.54
CA SER A 49 4.95 -7.10 -5.11
C SER A 49 5.24 -8.43 -4.40
N ARG A 50 5.90 -9.37 -5.10
CA ARG A 50 6.31 -10.66 -4.50
C ARG A 50 7.12 -10.48 -3.22
N THR A 51 8.01 -9.48 -3.20
CA THR A 51 8.87 -9.18 -2.04
C THR A 51 8.08 -8.62 -0.86
N TYR A 52 7.00 -7.87 -1.11
CA TYR A 52 6.19 -7.26 -0.05
C TYR A 52 5.02 -8.15 0.41
N LYS A 53 4.69 -9.22 -0.32
CA LYS A 53 3.51 -10.07 -0.06
C LYS A 53 3.40 -10.50 1.40
N ASN A 54 4.43 -11.11 1.97
CA ASN A 54 4.37 -11.63 3.34
C ASN A 54 4.23 -10.49 4.37
N SER A 55 4.98 -9.40 4.20
CA SER A 55 4.91 -8.24 5.10
C SER A 55 3.52 -7.59 5.08
N VAL A 56 2.92 -7.47 3.91
CA VAL A 56 1.56 -6.93 3.74
C VAL A 56 0.51 -7.85 4.35
N MET A 57 0.57 -9.16 4.08
CA MET A 57 -0.39 -10.12 4.65
C MET A 57 -0.34 -10.14 6.18
N ASN A 58 0.87 -10.09 6.74
CA ASN A 58 1.05 -10.03 8.20
C ASN A 58 0.49 -8.72 8.78
N ALA A 59 0.75 -7.58 8.13
CA ALA A 59 0.25 -6.29 8.60
C ALA A 59 -1.28 -6.18 8.53
N LEU A 60 -1.92 -6.88 7.58
CA LEU A 60 -3.38 -6.98 7.48
C LEU A 60 -3.98 -8.09 8.35
N ASN A 61 -3.16 -8.87 9.08
CA ASN A 61 -3.58 -10.08 9.79
C ASN A 61 -4.40 -11.04 8.92
N TYR A 62 -4.03 -11.15 7.63
CA TYR A 62 -4.74 -11.97 6.67
C TYR A 62 -4.42 -13.46 6.93
N ASN A 63 -5.38 -14.19 7.47
CA ASN A 63 -5.32 -15.64 7.61
C ASN A 63 -5.99 -16.30 6.42
N LYS A 64 -5.23 -17.09 5.64
CA LYS A 64 -5.72 -17.76 4.43
C LYS A 64 -6.56 -19.00 4.72
N ASP A 65 -6.58 -19.47 5.97
CA ASP A 65 -7.12 -20.77 6.38
C ASP A 65 -8.53 -20.67 7.02
N LEU A 66 -9.23 -19.55 6.80
CA LEU A 66 -10.67 -19.38 7.09
C LEU A 66 -11.46 -19.41 5.78
#